data_AF-A0A816SNQ3-F1
#
_entry.id   AF-A0A816SNQ3-F1
#
_cell.length_a   1.000
_cell.length_b   1.000
_cell.length_c   1.000
_cell.angle_alpha   90.00
_cell.angle_beta   90.00
_cell.angle_gamma   90.00
#
_symmetry.space_group_name_H-M   'P 1'
#
loop_
_entity.id
_entity.type
_entity.pdbx_description
1 polymer ?
#
loop_
_entity_poly.entity_id
_entity_poly.type
_entity_poly.pdbx_seq_one_letter_code
_entity_poly.pdbx_strand_id
1 'polypeptide(L)'
;MLDEANNFHPNIKLVRQIGRSVPFLDVFIQNSKEVLKTSVYHKEAAEPYVVPFGSDHPGHVFRNTVDTAITRAVRYSTTLFEFEEEIRQMKLMFLYNGYPPRHIHRQLTTLFSKYLSKYFILPLLNNSDDFNYLRHQLLTTSTATTYDK
;
A
#
# COMPACT_ATOMS: atom_id res chain seq x y z
N MET A 1 -15.53 -10.48 28.07
CA MET A 1 -14.81 -10.66 26.79
C MET A 1 -13.48 -9.90 26.71
N LEU A 2 -13.43 -8.56 26.69
CA LEU A 2 -12.13 -7.84 26.63
C LEU A 2 -11.30 -8.01 27.90
N ASP A 3 -11.95 -7.91 29.07
CA ASP A 3 -11.27 -8.05 30.36
C ASP A 3 -10.74 -9.47 30.58
N GLU A 4 -11.48 -10.49 30.13
CA GLU A 4 -11.01 -11.88 30.14
C GLU A 4 -9.80 -12.09 29.22
N ALA A 5 -9.82 -11.51 28.01
CA ALA A 5 -8.70 -11.58 27.09
C ALA A 5 -7.44 -10.88 27.65
N ASN A 6 -7.63 -9.78 28.39
CA ASN A 6 -6.55 -9.07 29.08
C ASN A 6 -5.93 -9.84 30.26
N ASN A 7 -6.55 -10.93 30.70
CA ASN A 7 -6.01 -11.82 31.73
C ASN A 7 -5.18 -12.97 31.16
N PHE A 8 -5.12 -13.14 29.84
CA PHE A 8 -4.40 -14.24 29.20
C PHE A 8 -2.88 -14.15 29.36
N HIS A 9 -2.29 -12.96 29.31
CA HIS A 9 -0.85 -12.77 29.42
C HIS A 9 -0.50 -11.52 30.25
N PRO A 10 0.47 -11.59 31.19
CA PRO A 10 0.75 -10.48 32.11
C PRO A 10 1.26 -9.22 31.40
N ASN A 11 1.99 -9.39 30.29
CA ASN A 11 2.66 -8.29 29.58
C ASN A 11 1.92 -7.82 28.31
N ILE A 12 0.79 -8.42 27.94
CA ILE A 12 0.03 -8.04 26.73
C ILE A 12 -1.34 -7.52 27.17
N LYS A 13 -1.65 -6.27 26.84
CA LYS A 13 -2.95 -5.66 27.11
C LYS A 13 -3.59 -5.21 25.80
N LEU A 14 -4.75 -5.77 25.52
CA LEU A 14 -5.66 -5.34 24.48
C LEU A 14 -6.37 -4.07 24.95
N VAL A 15 -6.15 -2.99 24.21
CA VAL A 15 -6.82 -1.71 24.44
C VAL A 15 -7.90 -1.56 23.38
N ARG A 16 -9.12 -1.26 23.81
CA ARG A 16 -10.21 -0.88 22.91
C ARG A 16 -10.26 0.63 22.80
N GLN A 17 -10.17 1.15 21.58
CA GLN A 17 -10.35 2.56 21.29
C GLN A 17 -11.54 2.75 20.35
N ILE A 18 -12.35 3.77 20.61
CA ILE A 18 -13.36 4.27 19.68
C ILE A 18 -12.90 5.66 19.27
N GLY A 19 -12.80 5.89 17.97
CA GLY A 19 -12.38 7.17 17.42
C GLY A 19 -12.96 7.41 16.04
N ARG A 20 -12.75 8.63 15.52
CA ARG A 20 -13.02 8.96 14.11
C ARG A 20 -11.96 8.40 13.17
N SER A 21 -10.82 7.97 13.70
CA SER A 21 -9.79 7.26 12.96
C SER A 21 -9.18 6.16 13.81
N VAL A 22 -8.66 5.13 13.14
CA VAL A 22 -7.96 4.04 13.79
C VAL A 22 -6.96 3.41 12.82
N PRO A 23 -5.70 3.18 13.24
CA PRO A 23 -4.80 2.31 12.51
C PRO A 23 -5.19 0.84 12.75
N PHE A 24 -5.26 0.06 11.68
CA PHE A 24 -5.51 -1.38 11.75
C PHE A 24 -4.63 -2.10 10.73
N LEU A 25 -3.70 -2.92 11.24
CA LEU A 25 -2.64 -3.55 10.42
C LEU A 25 -1.89 -2.48 9.61
N ASP A 26 -1.86 -2.62 8.28
CA ASP A 26 -1.18 -1.72 7.36
C ASP A 26 -2.10 -0.63 6.79
N VAL A 27 -3.32 -0.48 7.33
CA VAL A 27 -4.35 0.45 6.85
C VAL A 27 -4.69 1.46 7.93
N PHE A 28 -4.70 2.73 7.56
CA PHE A 28 -5.26 3.79 8.39
C PHE A 28 -6.69 4.06 7.94
N ILE A 29 -7.64 3.95 8.84
CA ILE A 29 -9.06 4.12 8.55
C ILE A 29 -9.52 5.42 9.21
N GLN A 30 -10.22 6.26 8.45
CA GLN A 30 -10.79 7.51 8.93
C GLN A 30 -12.25 7.65 8.48
N ASN A 31 -13.14 7.93 9.42
CA ASN A 31 -14.51 8.33 9.15
C ASN A 31 -14.56 9.84 8.85
N SER A 32 -14.80 10.17 7.58
CA SER A 32 -14.95 11.54 7.07
C SER A 32 -16.40 11.77 6.68
N LYS A 33 -17.20 12.36 7.57
CA LYS A 33 -18.62 12.68 7.34
C LYS A 33 -19.43 11.45 6.90
N GLU A 34 -19.37 10.38 7.70
CA GLU A 34 -20.08 9.11 7.48
C GLU A 34 -19.53 8.25 6.33
N VAL A 35 -18.51 8.73 5.60
CA VAL A 35 -17.79 7.95 4.60
C VAL A 35 -16.46 7.49 5.18
N LEU A 36 -16.22 6.17 5.15
CA LEU A 36 -14.92 5.60 5.51
C LEU A 36 -13.91 5.86 4.39
N LYS A 37 -12.82 6.54 4.74
CA LYS A 37 -11.62 6.69 3.92
C LYS A 37 -10.51 5.84 4.50
N THR A 38 -9.69 5.32 3.61
CA THR A 38 -8.55 4.48 3.96
C THR A 38 -7.30 4.97 3.26
N SER A 39 -6.17 4.81 3.92
CA SER A 39 -4.82 5.06 3.38
C SER A 39 -3.84 4.05 3.95
N VAL A 40 -2.61 4.03 3.45
CA VAL A 40 -1.55 3.20 4.03
C VAL A 40 -1.17 3.76 5.41
N TYR A 41 -1.12 2.90 6.42
CA TYR A 41 -0.64 3.28 7.75
C TYR A 41 0.88 3.13 7.84
N HIS A 42 1.55 4.21 8.26
CA HIS A 42 2.97 4.21 8.61
C HIS A 42 3.11 4.41 10.12
N LYS A 43 3.76 3.46 10.80
CA LYS A 43 4.06 3.61 12.22
C LYS A 43 5.11 4.72 12.39
N GLU A 44 4.95 5.58 13.40
CA GLU A 44 5.88 6.69 13.64
C GLU A 44 7.32 6.21 13.90
N ALA A 45 7.47 5.04 14.51
CA ALA A 45 8.76 4.41 14.76
C ALA A 45 9.25 3.51 13.60
N ALA A 46 8.52 3.41 12.49
CA ALA A 46 8.95 2.61 11.36
C ALA A 46 10.05 3.35 10.59
N GLU A 47 11.23 2.76 10.58
CA GLU A 47 12.28 3.18 9.67
C GLU A 47 11.93 2.74 8.24
N PRO A 48 12.27 3.53 7.21
CA PRO A 48 11.92 3.25 5.82
C PRO A 48 12.85 2.19 5.21
N TYR A 49 13.14 1.10 5.93
CA TYR A 49 14.01 0.04 5.45
C TYR A 49 13.24 -0.98 4.61
N VAL A 50 13.80 -1.26 3.45
CA VAL A 50 13.42 -2.39 2.60
C VAL A 50 14.67 -3.15 2.21
N VAL A 51 14.53 -4.21 1.43
CA VAL A 51 15.65 -4.98 0.92
C VAL A 51 16.65 -4.06 0.19
N PRO A 52 17.88 -3.86 0.66
CA PRO A 52 18.82 -2.92 0.04
C PRO A 52 19.20 -3.37 -1.38
N PHE A 53 19.21 -2.47 -2.37
CA PHE A 53 19.38 -2.86 -3.77
C PHE A 53 20.75 -3.50 -4.08
N GLY A 54 21.78 -3.21 -3.27
CA GLY A 54 23.13 -3.78 -3.42
C GLY A 54 23.36 -5.11 -2.68
N SER A 55 22.33 -5.68 -2.04
CA SER A 55 22.44 -6.96 -1.35
C SER A 55 22.41 -8.16 -2.32
N ASP A 56 22.91 -9.31 -1.89
CA ASP A 56 22.94 -10.54 -2.69
C ASP A 56 21.58 -11.25 -2.70
N HIS A 57 20.61 -10.64 -3.37
CA HIS A 57 19.29 -11.23 -3.59
C HIS A 57 18.98 -11.39 -5.08
N PRO A 58 18.19 -12.42 -5.44
CA PRO A 58 17.74 -12.57 -6.81
C PRO A 58 16.95 -11.35 -7.31
N GLY A 59 17.08 -11.03 -8.60
CA GLY A 59 16.41 -9.87 -9.21
C GLY A 59 14.88 -9.80 -9.01
N HIS A 60 14.22 -10.96 -8.89
CA HIS A 60 12.78 -11.02 -8.64
C HIS A 60 12.39 -10.50 -7.24
N VAL A 61 13.28 -10.57 -6.25
CA VAL A 61 13.04 -10.05 -4.89
C VAL A 61 12.87 -8.54 -4.96
N PHE A 62 13.82 -7.83 -5.55
CA PHE A 62 13.75 -6.37 -5.71
C PHE A 62 12.51 -5.92 -6.47
N ARG A 63 12.17 -6.66 -7.54
CA ARG A 63 10.93 -6.43 -8.29
C ARG A 63 9.70 -6.58 -7.40
N ASN A 64 9.59 -7.70 -6.69
CA ASN A 64 8.43 -8.01 -5.86
C ASN A 64 8.29 -7.02 -4.69
N THR A 65 9.40 -6.52 -4.13
CA THR A 65 9.36 -5.48 -3.10
C THR A 65 8.66 -4.22 -3.62
N VAL A 66 9.03 -3.75 -4.82
CA VAL A 66 8.41 -2.58 -5.45
C VAL A 66 6.95 -2.86 -5.84
N ASP A 67 6.69 -4.01 -6.47
CA ASP A 67 5.35 -4.39 -6.93
C ASP A 67 4.37 -4.52 -5.75
N THR A 68 4.83 -5.05 -4.61
CA THR A 68 4.03 -5.18 -3.38
C THR A 68 3.70 -3.82 -2.79
N ALA A 69 4.68 -2.91 -2.70
CA ALA A 69 4.46 -1.56 -2.19
C ALA A 69 3.46 -0.77 -3.04
N ILE A 70 3.58 -0.82 -4.37
CA ILE A 70 2.64 -0.15 -5.29
C ILE A 70 1.24 -0.77 -5.16
N THR A 71 1.14 -2.10 -5.13
CA THR A 71 -0.14 -2.80 -5.00
C THR A 71 -0.83 -2.43 -3.69
N ARG A 72 -0.07 -2.34 -2.59
CA ARG A 72 -0.55 -1.90 -1.28
C ARG A 72 -1.09 -0.47 -1.34
N ALA A 73 -0.34 0.45 -1.96
CA ALA A 73 -0.74 1.84 -2.13
C ALA A 73 -2.09 1.96 -2.85
N VAL A 74 -2.28 1.25 -3.95
CA VAL A 74 -3.55 1.30 -4.70
C VAL A 74 -4.71 0.70 -3.89
N ARG A 75 -4.48 -0.41 -3.20
CA ARG A 75 -5.56 -1.10 -2.45
C ARG A 75 -6.05 -0.28 -1.27
N TYR A 76 -5.12 0.31 -0.52
CA TYR A 76 -5.43 0.95 0.75
C TYR A 76 -5.83 2.41 0.59
N SER A 77 -5.37 3.12 -0.44
CA SER A 77 -5.79 4.49 -0.66
C SER A 77 -7.21 4.55 -1.24
N THR A 78 -8.07 5.34 -0.61
CA THR A 78 -9.44 5.58 -1.08
C THR A 78 -9.50 6.72 -2.07
N THR A 79 -8.66 7.73 -1.88
CA THR A 79 -8.61 8.91 -2.74
C THR A 79 -7.32 8.94 -3.55
N LEU A 80 -7.36 9.64 -4.70
CA LEU A 80 -6.18 9.89 -5.50
C LEU A 80 -5.09 10.59 -4.67
N PHE A 81 -5.45 11.60 -3.88
CA PHE A 81 -4.51 12.32 -3.03
C PHE A 81 -3.73 11.40 -2.07
N GLU A 82 -4.42 10.50 -1.35
CA GLU A 82 -3.79 9.53 -0.45
C GLU A 82 -2.88 8.56 -1.21
N PHE A 83 -3.26 8.19 -2.44
CA PHE A 83 -2.43 7.37 -3.31
C PHE A 83 -1.15 8.08 -3.77
N GLU A 84 -1.27 9.33 -4.22
CA GLU A 84 -0.12 10.12 -4.68
C GLU A 84 0.90 10.35 -3.56
N GLU A 85 0.41 10.63 -2.35
CA GLU A 85 1.24 10.80 -1.17
C GLU A 85 1.98 9.50 -0.83
N GLU A 86 1.30 8.34 -0.88
CA GLU A 86 1.95 7.05 -0.67
C GLU A 86 3.01 6.75 -1.74
N ILE A 87 2.72 7.04 -3.01
CA ILE A 87 3.70 6.87 -4.10
C ILE A 87 4.94 7.76 -3.87
N ARG A 88 4.74 8.97 -3.35
CA ARG A 88 5.85 9.88 -3.00
C ARG A 88 6.70 9.30 -1.88
N GLN A 89 6.08 8.84 -0.79
CA GLN A 89 6.78 8.23 0.36
C GLN A 89 7.54 6.97 -0.06
N MET A 90 6.89 6.09 -0.83
CA MET A 90 7.47 4.87 -1.36
C MET A 90 8.68 5.14 -2.26
N LYS A 91 8.61 6.15 -3.15
CA LYS A 91 9.76 6.54 -3.99
C LYS A 91 10.95 6.98 -3.13
N LEU A 92 10.71 7.80 -2.11
CA LEU A 92 11.76 8.24 -1.17
C LEU A 92 12.37 7.06 -0.43
N MET A 93 11.53 6.15 0.08
CA MET A 93 11.96 4.91 0.73
C MET A 93 12.87 4.07 -0.19
N PHE A 94 12.47 3.81 -1.43
CA PHE A 94 13.29 3.01 -2.36
C PHE A 94 14.60 3.70 -2.73
N LEU A 95 14.59 5.02 -2.96
CA LEU A 95 15.80 5.79 -3.22
C LEU A 95 16.77 5.73 -2.03
N TYR A 96 16.25 5.83 -0.80
CA TYR A 96 17.03 5.70 0.42
C TYR A 96 17.71 4.33 0.55
N ASN A 97 17.06 3.25 0.07
CA ASN A 97 17.61 1.89 0.06
C ASN A 97 18.44 1.57 -1.20
N GLY A 98 18.83 2.58 -1.98
CA GLY A 98 19.76 2.46 -3.10
C GLY A 98 19.14 1.97 -4.41
N TYR A 99 17.82 1.94 -4.55
CA TYR A 99 17.18 1.52 -5.80
C TYR A 99 17.39 2.57 -6.90
N PRO A 100 17.80 2.16 -8.12
CA PRO A 100 17.96 3.10 -9.23
C PRO A 100 16.61 3.76 -9.62
N PRO A 101 16.56 5.08 -9.86
CA PRO A 101 15.33 5.77 -10.27
C PRO A 101 14.65 5.15 -11.49
N ARG A 102 15.45 4.72 -12.48
CA ARG A 102 14.97 4.02 -13.68
C ARG A 102 14.28 2.71 -13.35
N HIS A 103 14.75 1.99 -12.33
CA HIS A 103 14.14 0.74 -11.90
C HIS A 103 12.77 0.98 -11.28
N ILE A 104 12.67 1.95 -10.36
CA ILE A 104 11.41 2.33 -9.69
C ILE A 104 10.38 2.76 -10.75
N HIS A 105 10.79 3.64 -11.66
CA HIS A 105 9.94 4.11 -12.74
C HIS A 105 9.43 2.98 -13.63
N ARG A 106 10.32 2.08 -14.07
CA ARG A 106 9.95 0.92 -14.89
C ARG A 106 8.89 0.05 -14.22
N GLN A 107 8.99 -0.18 -12.90
CA GLN A 107 7.99 -1.01 -12.21
C GLN A 107 6.64 -0.32 -12.10
N LEU A 108 6.63 0.98 -11.81
CA LEU A 108 5.40 1.79 -11.85
C LEU A 108 4.73 1.68 -13.23
N THR A 109 5.47 1.93 -14.32
CA THR A 109 4.94 1.81 -15.68
C THR A 109 4.41 0.40 -15.96
N THR A 110 5.16 -0.62 -15.57
CA THR A 110 4.81 -2.03 -15.80
C THR A 110 3.49 -2.37 -15.13
N LEU A 111 3.35 -2.02 -13.84
CA LEU A 111 2.13 -2.29 -13.09
C LEU A 111 0.94 -1.54 -13.66
N PHE A 112 1.08 -0.24 -13.94
CA PHE A 112 -0.02 0.52 -14.52
C PHE A 112 -0.41 0.00 -15.90
N SER A 113 0.55 -0.35 -16.77
CA SER A 113 0.27 -0.91 -18.09
C SER A 113 -0.45 -2.27 -18.04
N LYS A 114 -0.34 -3.00 -16.92
CA LYS A 114 -1.04 -4.27 -16.71
C LYS A 114 -2.54 -4.06 -16.44
N TYR A 115 -2.91 -2.98 -15.75
CA TYR A 115 -4.28 -2.76 -15.27
C TYR A 115 -5.00 -1.59 -15.95
N LEU A 116 -4.26 -0.68 -16.58
CA LEU A 116 -4.76 0.40 -17.42
C LEU A 116 -4.46 0.04 -18.88
N SER A 117 -5.46 0.14 -19.75
CA SER A 117 -5.26 -0.07 -21.19
C SER A 117 -4.19 0.87 -21.71
N LYS A 118 -3.45 0.41 -22.73
CA LYS A 118 -2.07 0.74 -23.16
C LYS A 118 -1.74 2.22 -23.50
N TYR A 119 -2.55 3.21 -23.11
CA TYR A 119 -2.43 4.61 -23.52
C TYR A 119 -2.10 5.63 -22.43
N PHE A 120 -1.73 5.21 -21.21
CA PHE A 120 -1.30 6.16 -20.17
C PHE A 120 0.14 5.91 -19.73
N ILE A 121 1.09 6.49 -20.48
CA ILE A 121 2.45 6.67 -19.99
C ILE A 121 2.45 7.97 -19.17
N LEU A 122 2.45 7.82 -17.85
CA LEU A 122 3.01 8.76 -16.85
C LEU A 122 2.92 10.25 -17.22
N PRO A 123 1.77 10.86 -16.93
CA PRO A 123 1.61 11.55 -15.66
C PRO A 123 0.66 10.76 -14.76
N LEU A 124 0.59 11.11 -13.48
CA LEU A 124 -0.27 10.44 -12.50
C LEU A 124 -1.70 10.34 -13.05
N LEU A 125 -2.46 9.34 -12.59
CA LEU A 125 -3.91 9.24 -12.78
C LEU A 125 -4.51 10.65 -12.87
N ASN A 126 -4.87 11.09 -14.08
CA ASN A 126 -5.06 12.52 -14.35
C ASN A 126 -6.31 13.07 -13.65
N ASN A 127 -7.12 12.17 -13.11
CA ASN A 127 -8.32 12.43 -12.34
C ASN A 127 -8.61 11.26 -11.38
N SER A 128 -9.56 11.48 -10.48
CA SER A 128 -10.02 10.47 -9.53
C SER A 128 -10.70 9.27 -10.20
N ASP A 129 -11.24 9.42 -11.42
CA ASP A 129 -11.97 8.35 -12.11
C ASP A 129 -11.03 7.26 -12.62
N ASP A 130 -9.89 7.66 -13.22
CA ASP A 130 -8.82 6.76 -13.65
C ASP A 130 -8.28 5.97 -12.44
N PHE A 131 -8.13 6.63 -11.29
CA PHE A 131 -7.69 5.99 -10.06
C PHE A 131 -8.70 4.96 -9.58
N ASN A 132 -9.97 5.34 -9.53
CA ASN A 132 -11.05 4.46 -9.11
C ASN A 132 -11.17 3.24 -10.02
N TYR A 133 -10.99 3.42 -11.34
CA TYR A 133 -10.95 2.33 -12.30
C TYR A 133 -9.78 1.37 -12.01
N LEU A 134 -8.55 1.89 -11.88
CA LEU A 134 -7.37 1.10 -11.53
C LEU A 134 -7.59 0.31 -10.23
N ARG A 135 -8.07 1.01 -9.19
CA ARG A 135 -8.35 0.44 -7.88
C ARG A 135 -9.38 -0.69 -7.98
N HIS A 136 -10.45 -0.49 -8.72
CA HIS A 136 -11.47 -1.51 -8.96
C HIS A 136 -10.87 -2.76 -9.63
N GLN A 137 -10.10 -2.59 -10.72
CA GLN A 137 -9.45 -3.72 -11.42
C GLN A 137 -8.52 -4.53 -10.51
N LEU A 138 -7.76 -3.86 -9.65
CA LEU A 138 -6.83 -4.51 -8.72
C LEU A 138 -7.54 -5.28 -7.60
N LEU A 139 -8.69 -4.78 -7.14
CA LEU A 139 -9.50 -5.46 -6.13
C LEU A 139 -10.22 -6.69 -6.71
N THR A 140 -10.76 -6.59 -7.93
CA THR A 140 -11.45 -7.72 -8.59
C THR A 140 -10.50 -8.83 -9.03
N THR A 141 -9.28 -8.52 -9.46
CA THR A 141 -8.29 -9.55 -9.85
C THR A 141 -7.87 -10.42 -8.65
N SER A 142 -7.90 -9.86 -7.43
CA SER A 142 -7.48 -10.58 -6.22
C SER A 142 -8.49 -11.63 -5.74
N THR A 143 -9.77 -11.51 -6.11
CA THR A 143 -10.83 -12.43 -5.67
C THR A 143 -10.95 -13.66 -6.57
N ALA A 144 -10.43 -13.59 -7.80
CA ALA A 144 -10.47 -14.68 -8.77
C ALA A 144 -9.42 -15.80 -8.51
N THR A 145 -8.42 -15.58 -7.67
CA THR A 145 -7.35 -16.57 -7.40
C THR A 145 -7.59 -17.44 -6.17
N THR A 146 -8.72 -17.28 -5.47
CA THR A 146 -9.00 -17.95 -4.18
C THR A 146 -10.01 -19.09 -4.28
N TYR A 147 -10.51 -19.45 -5.47
CA TYR A 147 -11.52 -20.52 -5.64
C TYR A 147 -11.08 -21.75 -6.45
N ASP A 148 -9.82 -21.84 -6.88
CA ASP A 148 -9.28 -23.04 -7.54
C ASP A 148 -8.07 -23.58 -6.77
N LYS A 149 -8.32 -24.20 -5.61
CA LYS A 149 -7.49 -25.29 -5.03
C LYS A 149 -8.32 -26.14 -4.07
#